data_AF-M8AIU1-F1
#
_entry.id   AF-M8AIU1-F1
#
_cell.length_a   1.000
_cell.length_b   1.000
_cell.length_c   1.000
_cell.angle_alpha   90.00
_cell.angle_beta   90.00
_cell.angle_gamma   90.00
#
_symmetry.space_group_name_H-M   'P 1'
#
loop_
_entity.id
_entity.type
_entity.pdbx_description
1 polymer ?
#
loop_
_entity_poly.entity_id
_entity_poly.type
_entity_poly.pdbx_seq_one_letter_code
_entity_poly.pdbx_strand_id
1 'polypeptide(L)'
;MAIRDLPSFFTNLTDRRLVAAFGDIRRTFQQLDLDVDSSSSAGGSRQPMVLVNTVEELETMALASVPGLDVFPVGPAVVSLFTEGESGTSGTAAAVGDLFEHDENGYMEWLDTKPARSVVYVSFGSMAAVSKRQKDELKRGLAASGRPYLWVVRNNNRGDGFDDAGDERGMVVGWCDQVRVLSHPAVGCFVTHCGWNSTLETVACGAPVVAVPQWSDQDTNARLVVQWGIGVRAATDVDRVLDAEELARCLELIMGDREEGAAIRASSAAWKAKLQQAIAAGGSSGLNLRTFLDQFANDA
;
A
#
# COMPACT_ATOMS: atom_id res chain seq x y z
N MET A 1 -14.12 12.45 17.78
CA MET A 1 -14.83 11.23 17.32
C MET A 1 -14.55 10.18 18.38
N ALA A 2 -15.59 9.64 19.04
CA ALA A 2 -15.43 8.68 20.12
C ALA A 2 -15.64 7.23 19.63
N ILE A 3 -15.20 6.22 20.40
CA ILE A 3 -15.41 4.82 20.00
C ILE A 3 -16.90 4.48 19.80
N ARG A 4 -17.79 5.13 20.56
CA ARG A 4 -19.25 4.99 20.44
C ARG A 4 -19.81 5.51 19.12
N ASP A 5 -19.05 6.35 18.41
CA ASP A 5 -19.45 6.91 17.12
C ASP A 5 -19.02 5.99 15.95
N LEU A 6 -18.23 4.95 16.22
CA LEU A 6 -17.81 3.99 15.20
C LEU A 6 -18.93 2.99 14.88
N PRO A 7 -19.09 2.60 13.60
CA PRO A 7 -20.00 1.53 13.21
C PRO A 7 -19.79 0.25 14.03
N SER A 8 -20.88 -0.47 14.32
CA SER A 8 -20.86 -1.62 15.21
C SER A 8 -19.94 -2.75 14.75
N PHE A 9 -19.57 -2.84 13.47
CA PHE A 9 -18.62 -3.85 12.99
C PHE A 9 -17.16 -3.58 13.37
N PHE A 10 -16.80 -2.33 13.73
CA PHE A 10 -15.49 -2.00 14.31
C PHE A 10 -15.42 -2.28 15.81
N THR A 11 -16.57 -2.36 16.49
CA THR A 11 -16.65 -2.47 17.95
C THR A 11 -17.14 -3.84 18.42
N ASN A 12 -17.96 -4.53 17.62
CA ASN A 12 -18.46 -5.88 17.86
C ASN A 12 -17.60 -6.93 17.14
N LEU A 13 -16.49 -7.28 17.79
CA LEU A 13 -15.49 -8.21 17.25
C LEU A 13 -15.77 -9.66 17.65
N THR A 14 -17.00 -10.15 17.47
CA THR A 14 -17.30 -11.59 17.74
C THR A 14 -16.72 -12.52 16.68
N ASP A 15 -16.47 -12.01 15.46
CA ASP A 15 -15.77 -12.75 14.40
C ASP A 15 -14.25 -12.62 14.57
N ARG A 16 -13.56 -13.75 14.77
CA ARG A 16 -12.09 -13.80 14.93
C ARG A 16 -11.31 -13.17 13.77
N ARG A 17 -11.84 -13.18 12.54
CA ARG A 17 -11.20 -12.54 11.37
C ARG A 17 -11.24 -11.02 11.49
N LEU A 18 -12.38 -10.49 11.91
CA LEU A 18 -12.56 -9.05 12.15
C LEU A 18 -11.79 -8.59 13.41
N VAL A 19 -11.68 -9.43 14.44
CA VAL A 19 -10.82 -9.14 15.62
C VAL A 19 -9.38 -8.90 15.20
N ALA A 20 -8.83 -9.79 14.37
CA ALA A 20 -7.45 -9.68 13.91
C ALA A 20 -7.21 -8.42 13.06
N ALA A 21 -8.21 -8.03 12.25
CA ALA A 21 -8.13 -6.86 11.38
C ALA A 21 -8.36 -5.52 12.09
N PHE A 22 -9.29 -5.46 13.04
CA PHE A 22 -9.78 -4.21 13.62
C PHE A 22 -9.49 -4.06 15.12
N GLY A 23 -8.86 -5.05 15.75
CA GLY A 23 -8.49 -4.99 17.16
C GLY A 23 -7.59 -3.79 17.48
N ASP A 24 -6.64 -3.49 16.61
CA ASP A 24 -5.76 -2.32 16.76
C ASP A 24 -6.52 -1.01 16.58
N ILE A 25 -7.38 -0.90 15.57
CA ILE A 25 -8.24 0.28 15.38
C ILE A 25 -9.05 0.55 16.64
N ARG A 26 -9.71 -0.48 17.19
CA ARG A 26 -10.50 -0.34 18.41
C ARG A 26 -9.65 0.16 19.57
N ARG A 27 -8.46 -0.42 19.78
CA ARG A 27 -7.54 0.01 20.85
C ARG A 27 -7.10 1.46 20.68
N THR A 28 -6.78 1.89 19.46
CA THR A 28 -6.41 3.28 19.16
C THR A 28 -7.53 4.24 19.52
N PHE A 29 -8.76 3.97 19.11
CA PHE A 29 -9.89 4.84 19.46
C PHE A 29 -10.23 4.82 20.96
N GLN A 30 -10.05 3.68 21.65
CA GLN A 30 -10.17 3.64 23.11
C GLN A 30 -9.14 4.50 23.80
N GLN A 31 -7.89 4.49 23.32
CA GLN A 31 -6.84 5.34 23.87
C GLN A 31 -7.14 6.82 23.62
N LEU A 32 -7.62 7.18 22.42
CA LEU A 32 -8.03 8.56 22.12
C LEU A 32 -9.13 9.06 23.06
N ASP A 33 -10.13 8.23 23.36
CA ASP A 33 -11.18 8.60 24.33
C ASP A 33 -10.59 8.88 25.73
N LEU A 34 -9.65 8.05 26.19
CA LEU A 34 -8.96 8.26 27.47
C LEU A 34 -8.11 9.54 27.49
N ASP A 35 -7.45 9.86 26.38
CA ASP A 35 -6.60 11.05 26.26
C ASP A 35 -7.45 12.35 26.24
N VAL A 36 -8.64 12.31 25.62
CA VAL A 36 -9.62 13.42 25.66
C VAL A 36 -10.20 13.60 27.07
N ASP A 37 -10.56 12.52 27.75
CA ASP A 37 -11.14 12.59 29.10
C ASP A 37 -10.09 13.04 30.14
N SER A 38 -8.84 12.61 30.01
CA SER A 38 -7.76 13.02 30.92
C SER A 38 -7.38 14.49 30.75
N SER A 39 -7.23 14.99 29.52
CA SER A 39 -6.93 16.40 29.23
C SER A 39 -8.01 17.35 29.77
N SER A 40 -9.28 17.00 29.60
CA SER A 40 -10.41 17.78 30.11
C SER A 40 -10.50 17.81 31.64
N SER A 41 -10.10 16.73 32.33
CA SER A 41 -10.10 16.65 33.80
C SER A 41 -8.92 17.36 34.50
N ALA A 42 -7.78 17.48 33.82
CA ALA A 42 -6.55 18.06 34.38
C ALA A 42 -6.44 19.59 34.23
N GLY A 43 -7.43 20.25 33.61
CA GLY A 43 -7.39 21.70 33.33
C GLY A 43 -6.35 22.12 32.28
N GLY A 44 -5.70 21.17 31.60
CA GLY A 44 -4.75 21.40 30.53
C GLY A 44 -5.43 21.35 29.16
N SER A 45 -5.15 22.31 28.26
CA SER A 45 -5.79 22.40 26.94
C SER A 45 -5.08 21.57 25.85
N ARG A 46 -4.39 20.49 26.19
CA ARG A 46 -3.58 19.74 25.23
C ARG A 46 -4.45 18.73 24.49
N GLN A 47 -4.54 18.85 23.16
CA GLN A 47 -5.29 17.92 22.34
C GLN A 47 -4.55 16.58 22.24
N PRO A 48 -5.26 15.45 22.05
CA PRO A 48 -4.62 14.18 21.75
C PRO A 48 -3.79 14.27 20.47
N MET A 49 -2.57 13.73 20.52
CA MET A 49 -1.65 13.76 19.40
C MET A 49 -1.65 12.43 18.65
N VAL A 50 -1.72 12.47 17.32
CA VAL A 50 -1.82 11.26 16.48
C VAL A 50 -0.74 11.30 15.40
N LEU A 51 0.16 10.31 15.42
CA LEU A 51 1.06 10.05 14.30
C LEU A 51 0.30 9.32 13.20
N VAL A 52 0.37 9.82 11.98
CA VAL A 52 -0.27 9.21 10.81
C VAL A 52 0.79 8.87 9.77
N ASN A 53 0.74 7.65 9.27
CA ASN A 53 1.61 7.18 8.20
C ASN A 53 1.15 7.76 6.86
N THR A 54 1.41 9.04 6.62
CA THR A 54 1.16 9.76 5.38
C THR A 54 2.10 10.97 5.30
N VAL A 55 2.14 11.66 4.16
CA VAL A 55 2.76 12.98 4.06
C VAL A 55 1.70 14.04 3.81
N GLU A 56 1.96 15.26 4.29
CA GLU A 56 1.01 16.38 4.18
C GLU A 56 0.57 16.62 2.72
N GLU A 57 1.50 16.42 1.80
CA GLU A 57 1.34 16.58 0.36
C GLU A 57 0.33 15.63 -0.29
N LEU A 58 0.05 14.48 0.34
CA LEU A 58 -0.91 13.48 -0.17
C LEU A 58 -2.34 13.77 0.31
N GLU A 59 -2.48 14.31 1.52
CA GLU A 59 -3.75 14.31 2.26
C GLU A 59 -4.08 15.66 2.95
N THR A 60 -3.57 16.78 2.43
CA THR A 60 -3.70 18.13 3.04
C THR A 60 -5.12 18.44 3.54
N MET A 61 -6.14 18.19 2.70
CA MET A 61 -7.53 18.46 3.06
C MET A 61 -8.06 17.51 4.14
N ALA A 62 -7.68 16.24 4.09
CA ALA A 62 -8.12 15.25 5.08
C ALA A 62 -7.50 15.54 6.44
N LEU A 63 -6.19 15.86 6.48
CA LEU A 63 -5.47 16.24 7.69
C LEU A 63 -6.08 17.49 8.35
N ALA A 64 -6.49 18.48 7.56
CA ALA A 64 -7.17 19.68 8.06
C ALA A 64 -8.61 19.45 8.55
N SER A 65 -9.19 18.28 8.26
CA SER A 65 -10.61 17.98 8.52
C SER A 65 -10.86 17.19 9.81
N VAL A 66 -9.86 17.06 10.69
CA VAL A 66 -9.97 16.28 11.93
C VAL A 66 -9.87 17.21 13.15
N PRO A 67 -10.93 17.96 13.49
CA PRO A 67 -10.89 18.92 14.60
C PRO A 67 -10.75 18.21 15.94
N GLY A 68 -9.97 18.81 16.85
CA GLY A 68 -9.79 18.32 18.21
C GLY A 68 -8.71 17.25 18.36
N LEU A 69 -7.92 16.99 17.31
CA LEU A 69 -6.72 16.16 17.34
C LEU A 69 -5.54 16.95 16.76
N ASP A 70 -4.37 16.81 17.38
CA ASP A 70 -3.11 17.27 16.81
C ASP A 70 -2.53 16.14 15.95
N VAL A 71 -2.75 16.22 14.64
CA VAL A 71 -2.36 15.17 13.68
C VAL A 71 -0.99 15.47 13.07
N PHE A 72 -0.07 14.51 13.17
CA PHE A 72 1.29 14.60 12.66
C PHE A 72 1.51 13.59 11.52
N PRO A 73 1.52 14.03 10.25
CA PRO A 73 1.85 13.17 9.13
C PRO A 73 3.37 12.95 9.07
N VAL A 74 3.80 11.73 9.40
CA VAL A 74 5.21 11.32 9.57
C VAL A 74 5.62 10.19 8.63
N GLY A 75 4.81 9.92 7.61
CA GLY A 75 5.04 8.89 6.61
C GLY A 75 5.98 9.35 5.49
N PRO A 76 6.13 8.53 4.43
CA PRO A 76 5.71 7.14 4.37
C PRO A 76 6.65 6.30 5.25
N ALA A 77 6.11 5.44 6.13
CA ALA A 77 6.86 4.49 6.94
C ALA A 77 7.29 3.28 6.10
N VAL A 78 7.95 3.55 4.97
CA VAL A 78 8.53 2.56 4.07
C VAL A 78 10.02 2.51 4.38
N VAL A 79 10.40 1.54 5.22
CA VAL A 79 11.72 1.46 5.87
C VAL A 79 12.87 1.56 4.88
N SER A 80 12.75 0.92 3.72
CA SER A 80 13.77 0.89 2.68
C SER A 80 14.12 2.28 2.11
N LEU A 81 13.20 3.24 2.16
CA LEU A 81 13.46 4.62 1.69
C LEU A 81 14.41 5.39 2.60
N PHE A 82 14.55 4.97 3.86
CA PHE A 82 15.41 5.65 4.85
C PHE A 82 16.78 5.00 5.00
N THR A 83 16.99 3.82 4.40
CA THR A 83 18.23 3.03 4.54
C THR A 83 19.22 3.19 3.37
N GLU A 84 18.83 3.83 2.25
CA GLU A 84 19.72 4.00 1.08
C GLU A 84 20.92 4.96 1.32
N GLY A 85 20.98 5.64 2.48
CA GLY A 85 22.04 6.58 2.84
C GLY A 85 23.21 6.03 3.66
N GLU A 86 23.13 4.80 4.18
CA GLU A 86 24.23 4.18 4.96
C GLU A 86 25.13 3.33 4.05
N SER A 87 25.84 3.98 3.15
CA SER A 87 26.92 3.36 2.37
C SER A 87 28.03 2.87 3.31
N GLY A 88 28.15 1.55 3.50
CA GLY A 88 29.31 1.00 4.19
C GLY A 88 29.36 -0.49 4.50
N THR A 89 28.23 -1.22 4.56
CA THR A 89 28.29 -2.67 4.84
C THR A 89 27.46 -3.48 3.85
N SER A 90 28.18 -4.07 2.90
CA SER A 90 27.76 -5.28 2.20
C SER A 90 27.61 -6.40 3.25
N GLY A 91 26.42 -6.53 3.83
CA GLY A 91 26.12 -7.60 4.77
C GLY A 91 24.74 -7.43 5.40
N THR A 92 23.80 -8.29 5.00
CA THR A 92 22.60 -8.66 5.78
C THR A 92 21.69 -7.51 6.26
N ALA A 93 21.26 -6.62 5.37
CA ALA A 93 19.99 -5.91 5.57
C ALA A 93 18.81 -6.87 5.29
N ALA A 94 18.77 -8.00 6.00
CA ALA A 94 17.63 -8.90 5.95
C ALA A 94 16.47 -8.28 6.72
N ALA A 95 15.34 -8.07 6.03
CA ALA A 95 14.00 -8.09 6.62
C ALA A 95 13.71 -7.15 7.80
N VAL A 96 14.20 -5.91 7.82
CA VAL A 96 13.69 -4.93 8.80
C VAL A 96 12.32 -4.44 8.32
N GLY A 97 11.26 -5.07 8.84
CA GLY A 97 9.86 -4.64 8.64
C GLY A 97 9.00 -5.54 7.74
N ASP A 98 9.57 -6.60 7.16
CA ASP A 98 8.79 -7.54 6.35
C ASP A 98 8.01 -8.53 7.20
N LEU A 99 6.75 -8.79 6.80
CA LEU A 99 5.85 -9.69 7.52
C LEU A 99 6.17 -11.17 7.30
N PHE A 100 6.86 -11.52 6.20
CA PHE A 100 7.18 -12.90 5.82
C PHE A 100 8.56 -12.99 5.17
N GLU A 101 9.17 -14.17 5.27
CA GLU A 101 10.43 -14.50 4.58
C GLU A 101 10.24 -14.44 3.07
N HIS A 102 11.23 -13.91 2.37
CA HIS A 102 11.21 -13.78 0.92
C HIS A 102 11.49 -15.12 0.26
N ASP A 103 10.84 -15.39 -0.88
CA ASP A 103 11.19 -16.56 -1.69
C ASP A 103 12.60 -16.38 -2.31
N GLU A 104 13.50 -17.35 -2.13
CA GLU A 104 14.80 -17.36 -2.80
C GLU A 104 14.74 -17.84 -4.26
N ASN A 105 13.57 -17.74 -4.90
CA ASN A 105 13.27 -18.31 -6.21
C ASN A 105 13.85 -17.52 -7.40
N GLY A 106 14.81 -16.63 -7.15
CA GLY A 106 15.49 -15.84 -8.19
C GLY A 106 14.59 -14.83 -8.90
N TYR A 107 13.58 -14.28 -8.23
CA TYR A 107 12.58 -13.41 -8.86
C TYR A 107 13.16 -12.06 -9.32
N MET A 108 14.22 -11.58 -8.66
CA MET A 108 14.92 -10.36 -9.09
C MET A 108 15.75 -10.61 -10.35
N GLU A 109 16.48 -11.73 -10.40
CA GLU A 109 17.23 -12.17 -11.57
C GLU A 109 16.29 -12.42 -12.76
N TRP A 110 15.10 -12.96 -12.50
CA TRP A 110 14.06 -13.09 -13.52
C TRP A 110 13.59 -11.72 -14.04
N LEU A 111 13.40 -10.72 -13.17
CA LEU A 111 13.05 -9.35 -13.56
C LEU A 111 14.17 -8.69 -14.40
N ASP A 112 15.44 -8.94 -14.09
CA ASP A 112 16.59 -8.42 -14.86
C ASP A 112 16.57 -8.86 -16.33
N THR A 113 15.97 -10.02 -16.62
CA THR A 113 15.85 -10.53 -18.01
C THR A 113 14.72 -9.89 -18.81
N LYS A 114 13.88 -9.05 -18.21
CA LYS A 114 12.67 -8.51 -18.85
C LYS A 114 12.90 -7.08 -19.36
N PRO A 115 12.30 -6.71 -20.51
CA PRO A 115 12.34 -5.34 -21.00
C PRO A 115 11.76 -4.34 -19.99
N ALA A 116 12.21 -3.09 -20.05
CA ALA A 116 11.70 -2.03 -19.21
C ALA A 116 10.17 -1.86 -19.38
N ARG A 117 9.46 -1.67 -18.26
CA ARG A 117 8.00 -1.47 -18.19
C ARG A 117 7.17 -2.57 -18.87
N SER A 118 7.66 -3.80 -18.90
CA SER A 118 6.97 -4.94 -19.52
C SER A 118 6.24 -5.83 -18.53
N VAL A 119 6.68 -5.87 -17.27
CA VAL A 119 6.19 -6.82 -16.27
C VAL A 119 4.97 -6.26 -15.52
N VAL A 120 3.96 -7.09 -15.35
CA VAL A 120 2.83 -6.88 -14.45
C VAL A 120 3.17 -7.48 -13.09
N TYR A 121 3.24 -6.66 -12.05
CA TYR A 121 3.35 -7.14 -10.68
C TYR A 121 1.95 -7.29 -10.08
N VAL A 122 1.68 -8.38 -9.37
CA VAL A 122 0.37 -8.67 -8.77
C VAL A 122 0.54 -9.06 -7.30
N SER A 123 -0.11 -8.33 -6.39
CA SER A 123 -0.13 -8.63 -4.96
C SER A 123 -1.39 -8.08 -4.30
N PHE A 124 -2.09 -8.92 -3.52
CA PHE A 124 -3.27 -8.54 -2.75
C PHE A 124 -2.97 -8.41 -1.25
N GLY A 125 -1.70 -8.20 -0.90
CA GLY A 125 -1.25 -7.96 0.46
C GLY A 125 -1.23 -9.20 1.36
N SER A 126 -0.98 -8.97 2.64
CA SER A 126 -0.77 -10.03 3.63
C SER A 126 -2.09 -10.65 4.11
N MET A 127 -3.17 -9.88 4.25
CA MET A 127 -4.39 -10.36 4.92
C MET A 127 -5.49 -10.84 3.97
N ALA A 128 -5.47 -10.45 2.69
CA ALA A 128 -6.54 -10.81 1.78
C ALA A 128 -6.46 -12.30 1.39
N ALA A 129 -7.53 -13.04 1.70
CA ALA A 129 -7.75 -14.35 1.12
C ALA A 129 -8.41 -14.18 -0.25
N VAL A 130 -7.63 -14.31 -1.32
CA VAL A 130 -8.15 -14.17 -2.69
C VAL A 130 -8.88 -15.45 -3.08
N SER A 131 -10.14 -15.34 -3.50
CA SER A 131 -10.95 -16.50 -3.88
C SER A 131 -10.36 -17.24 -5.09
N LYS A 132 -10.62 -18.55 -5.19
CA LYS A 132 -10.22 -19.34 -6.37
C LYS A 132 -10.70 -18.70 -7.67
N ARG A 133 -11.95 -18.25 -7.69
CA ARG A 133 -12.56 -17.57 -8.85
C ARG A 133 -11.76 -16.33 -9.25
N GLN A 134 -11.39 -15.48 -8.29
CA GLN A 134 -10.57 -14.31 -8.57
C GLN A 134 -9.19 -14.70 -9.12
N LYS A 135 -8.56 -15.74 -8.58
CA LYS A 135 -7.26 -16.21 -9.09
C LYS A 135 -7.36 -16.76 -10.52
N ASP A 136 -8.42 -17.51 -10.82
CA ASP A 136 -8.68 -18.04 -12.17
C ASP A 136 -8.91 -16.91 -13.19
N GLU A 137 -9.62 -15.83 -12.81
CA GLU A 137 -9.77 -14.62 -13.65
C GLU A 137 -8.45 -13.86 -13.82
N LEU A 138 -7.66 -13.69 -12.75
CA LEU A 138 -6.34 -13.06 -12.83
C LEU A 138 -5.43 -13.82 -13.79
N LYS A 139 -5.35 -15.17 -13.68
CA LYS A 139 -4.54 -16.01 -14.57
C LYS A 139 -4.98 -15.84 -16.04
N ARG A 140 -6.29 -15.82 -16.30
CA ARG A 140 -6.82 -15.60 -17.66
C ARG A 140 -6.55 -14.19 -18.19
N GLY A 141 -6.72 -13.15 -17.38
CA GLY A 141 -6.47 -11.77 -17.80
C GLY A 141 -4.99 -11.49 -18.03
N LEU A 142 -4.11 -12.05 -17.20
CA LEU A 142 -2.65 -12.00 -17.40
C LEU A 142 -2.26 -12.70 -18.71
N ALA A 143 -2.79 -13.90 -18.96
CA ALA A 143 -2.56 -14.61 -20.22
C ALA A 143 -3.07 -13.81 -21.44
N ALA A 144 -4.27 -13.23 -21.34
CA ALA A 144 -4.85 -12.40 -22.40
C ALA A 144 -4.07 -11.11 -22.67
N SER A 145 -3.44 -10.52 -21.63
CA SER A 145 -2.57 -9.35 -21.80
C SER A 145 -1.30 -9.67 -22.59
N GLY A 146 -0.87 -10.93 -22.59
CA GLY A 146 0.37 -11.39 -23.22
C GLY A 146 1.66 -10.87 -22.55
N ARG A 147 1.55 -10.13 -21.44
CA ARG A 147 2.67 -9.49 -20.75
C ARG A 147 3.30 -10.44 -19.72
N PRO A 148 4.63 -10.38 -19.50
CA PRO A 148 5.25 -11.09 -18.40
C PRO A 148 4.66 -10.66 -17.05
N TYR A 149 4.61 -11.55 -16.08
CA TYR A 149 4.06 -11.21 -14.77
C TYR A 149 4.83 -11.83 -13.60
N LEU A 150 4.86 -11.11 -12.49
CA LEU A 150 5.31 -11.60 -11.19
C LEU A 150 4.12 -11.52 -10.23
N TRP A 151 3.68 -12.66 -9.72
CA TRP A 151 2.48 -12.75 -8.89
C TRP A 151 2.79 -13.36 -7.51
N VAL A 152 2.48 -12.60 -6.46
CA VAL A 152 2.52 -13.08 -5.08
C VAL A 152 1.25 -13.87 -4.75
N VAL A 153 1.40 -15.18 -4.52
CA VAL A 153 0.35 -16.07 -4.04
C VAL A 153 0.83 -16.74 -2.76
N ARG A 154 0.35 -16.24 -1.62
CA ARG A 154 0.70 -16.74 -0.29
C ARG A 154 0.35 -18.23 -0.12
N ASN A 155 1.17 -18.95 0.65
CA ASN A 155 0.99 -20.39 0.89
C ASN A 155 -0.38 -20.76 1.48
N ASN A 156 -0.96 -19.91 2.34
CA ASN A 156 -2.30 -20.11 2.89
C ASN A 156 -3.43 -19.93 1.84
N ASN A 157 -3.14 -19.29 0.71
CA ASN A 157 -4.06 -19.12 -0.41
C ASN A 157 -3.87 -20.19 -1.51
N ARG A 158 -2.93 -21.14 -1.37
CA ARG A 158 -2.66 -22.19 -2.38
C ARG A 158 -3.53 -23.46 -2.22
N GLY A 159 -4.21 -23.61 -1.08
CA GLY A 159 -4.91 -24.86 -0.70
C GLY A 159 -6.27 -25.15 -1.35
N ASP A 160 -6.72 -24.35 -2.32
CA ASP A 160 -8.05 -24.44 -2.94
C ASP A 160 -8.06 -25.13 -4.32
N GLY A 161 -6.99 -25.83 -4.69
CA GLY A 161 -6.86 -26.48 -6.00
C GLY A 161 -6.56 -25.50 -7.14
N PHE A 162 -6.07 -24.30 -6.82
CA PHE A 162 -5.49 -23.39 -7.79
C PHE A 162 -4.11 -23.87 -8.24
N ASP A 163 -3.92 -23.94 -9.56
CA ASP A 163 -2.61 -24.23 -10.16
C ASP A 163 -1.77 -22.93 -10.17
N ASP A 164 -0.91 -22.84 -9.16
CA ASP A 164 0.02 -21.74 -8.93
C ASP A 164 1.35 -21.92 -9.67
N ALA A 165 1.47 -22.95 -10.52
CA ALA A 165 2.60 -23.05 -11.42
C ALA A 165 2.61 -21.84 -12.36
N GLY A 166 3.71 -21.10 -12.35
CA GLY A 166 4.02 -20.11 -13.37
C GLY A 166 4.07 -20.76 -14.75
N ASP A 167 3.80 -19.97 -15.78
CA ASP A 167 4.00 -20.37 -17.17
C ASP A 167 5.31 -19.77 -17.72
N GLU A 168 5.61 -19.98 -19.00
CA GLU A 168 6.83 -19.46 -19.64
C GLU A 168 6.98 -17.92 -19.53
N ARG A 169 5.89 -17.20 -19.28
CA ARG A 169 5.83 -15.73 -19.19
C ARG A 169 5.72 -15.24 -17.75
N GLY A 170 5.39 -16.11 -16.81
CA GLY A 170 4.98 -15.73 -15.47
C GLY A 170 5.76 -16.42 -14.36
N MET A 171 6.08 -15.67 -13.32
CA MET A 171 6.64 -16.21 -12.09
C MET A 171 5.64 -16.03 -10.94
N VAL A 172 5.41 -17.10 -10.18
CA VAL A 172 4.56 -17.08 -8.97
C VAL A 172 5.43 -17.34 -7.75
N VAL A 173 5.34 -16.47 -6.76
CA VAL A 173 6.12 -16.54 -5.51
C VAL A 173 5.21 -16.51 -4.29
N GLY A 174 5.66 -17.07 -3.17
CA GLY A 174 4.96 -17.04 -1.89
C GLY A 174 5.01 -15.65 -1.24
N TRP A 175 6.17 -15.01 -1.33
CA TRP A 175 6.43 -13.66 -0.85
C TRP A 175 7.66 -13.04 -1.54
N CYS A 176 7.76 -11.70 -1.57
CA CYS A 176 8.88 -10.97 -2.17
C CYS A 176 9.13 -9.64 -1.46
N ASP A 177 10.32 -9.06 -1.68
CA ASP A 177 10.60 -7.66 -1.38
C ASP A 177 9.80 -6.75 -2.33
N GLN A 178 8.60 -6.35 -1.90
CA GLN A 178 7.67 -5.59 -2.73
C GLN A 178 8.28 -4.24 -3.18
N VAL A 179 9.05 -3.57 -2.33
CA VAL A 179 9.64 -2.27 -2.66
C VAL A 179 10.74 -2.42 -3.73
N ARG A 180 11.59 -3.44 -3.62
CA ARG A 180 12.58 -3.74 -4.66
C ARG A 180 11.93 -4.13 -5.98
N VAL A 181 10.86 -4.93 -5.94
CA VAL A 181 10.09 -5.29 -7.14
C VAL A 181 9.47 -4.05 -7.78
N LEU A 182 8.74 -3.24 -7.01
CA LEU A 182 8.09 -2.02 -7.51
C LEU A 182 9.09 -0.98 -8.04
N SER A 183 10.31 -0.95 -7.50
CA SER A 183 11.39 -0.07 -7.97
C SER A 183 12.11 -0.59 -9.21
N HIS A 184 11.90 -1.85 -9.59
CA HIS A 184 12.62 -2.48 -10.69
C HIS A 184 12.17 -1.91 -12.06
N PRO A 185 13.09 -1.51 -12.97
CA PRO A 185 12.75 -0.89 -14.25
C PRO A 185 11.85 -1.73 -15.16
N ALA A 186 11.88 -3.06 -15.01
CA ALA A 186 11.02 -3.97 -15.76
C ALA A 186 9.54 -3.89 -15.37
N VAL A 187 9.21 -3.49 -14.13
CA VAL A 187 7.82 -3.38 -13.68
C VAL A 187 7.17 -2.18 -14.35
N GLY A 188 6.07 -2.42 -15.05
CA GLY A 188 5.31 -1.38 -15.74
C GLY A 188 3.94 -1.11 -15.13
N CYS A 189 3.39 -2.04 -14.35
CA CYS A 189 2.13 -1.85 -13.65
C CYS A 189 2.02 -2.77 -12.42
N PHE A 190 1.38 -2.27 -11.36
CA PHE A 190 1.03 -3.02 -10.17
C PHE A 190 -0.49 -3.23 -10.07
N VAL A 191 -0.92 -4.49 -10.08
CA VAL A 191 -2.29 -4.89 -9.76
C VAL A 191 -2.37 -5.14 -8.26
N THR A 192 -3.16 -4.32 -7.57
CA THR A 192 -3.19 -4.32 -6.09
C THR A 192 -4.58 -4.12 -5.52
N HIS A 193 -4.79 -4.69 -4.35
CA HIS A 193 -5.94 -4.41 -3.48
C HIS A 193 -5.96 -2.98 -2.90
N CYS A 194 -4.92 -2.16 -3.09
CA CYS A 194 -4.83 -0.81 -2.53
C CYS A 194 -4.84 -0.74 -0.99
N GLY A 195 -4.26 -1.71 -0.29
CA GLY A 195 -3.92 -1.54 1.12
C GLY A 195 -2.96 -0.36 1.32
N TRP A 196 -3.11 0.41 2.41
CA TRP A 196 -2.42 1.70 2.56
C TRP A 196 -0.90 1.64 2.46
N ASN A 197 -0.27 0.62 3.07
CA ASN A 197 1.19 0.43 2.96
C ASN A 197 1.62 0.21 1.49
N SER A 198 0.97 -0.72 0.77
CA SER A 198 1.24 -0.94 -0.65
C SER A 198 0.98 0.30 -1.51
N THR A 199 -0.01 1.12 -1.14
CA THR A 199 -0.28 2.41 -1.80
C THR A 199 0.88 3.38 -1.60
N LEU A 200 1.40 3.54 -0.38
CA LEU A 200 2.54 4.40 -0.10
C LEU A 200 3.83 3.91 -0.79
N GLU A 201 4.08 2.60 -0.77
CA GLU A 201 5.21 1.99 -1.50
C GLU A 201 5.10 2.24 -3.01
N THR A 202 3.91 2.12 -3.58
CA THR A 202 3.65 2.43 -4.99
C THR A 202 4.01 3.87 -5.32
N VAL A 203 3.53 4.83 -4.52
CA VAL A 203 3.81 6.26 -4.69
C VAL A 203 5.31 6.51 -4.59
N ALA A 204 5.99 5.89 -3.62
CA ALA A 204 7.42 6.00 -3.43
C ALA A 204 8.24 5.42 -4.58
N CYS A 205 7.79 4.32 -5.17
CA CYS A 205 8.45 3.69 -6.30
C CYS A 205 8.13 4.37 -7.64
N GLY A 206 7.01 5.10 -7.72
CA GLY A 206 6.49 5.72 -8.94
C GLY A 206 5.86 4.71 -9.90
N ALA A 207 5.27 3.64 -9.37
CA ALA A 207 4.65 2.57 -10.16
C ALA A 207 3.19 2.91 -10.52
N PRO A 208 2.76 2.70 -11.79
CA PRO A 208 1.35 2.78 -12.16
C PRO A 208 0.50 1.65 -11.57
N VAL A 209 -0.79 1.90 -11.30
CA VAL A 209 -1.66 0.94 -10.59
C VAL A 209 -2.93 0.54 -11.35
N VAL A 210 -3.25 -0.75 -11.31
CA VAL A 210 -4.63 -1.25 -11.43
C VAL A 210 -5.16 -1.55 -10.03
N ALA A 211 -6.12 -0.75 -9.58
CA ALA A 211 -6.71 -0.84 -8.25
C ALA A 211 -7.90 -1.82 -8.24
N VAL A 212 -7.82 -2.83 -7.38
CA VAL A 212 -8.80 -3.93 -7.24
C VAL A 212 -9.18 -4.12 -5.77
N PRO A 213 -9.85 -3.12 -5.14
CA PRO A 213 -10.11 -3.10 -3.70
C PRO A 213 -10.99 -4.27 -3.25
N GLN A 214 -10.61 -4.91 -2.15
CA GLN A 214 -11.25 -6.11 -1.60
C GLN A 214 -12.08 -5.80 -0.34
N TRP A 215 -11.57 -5.00 0.59
CA TRP A 215 -12.24 -4.71 1.86
C TRP A 215 -11.66 -3.47 2.60
N SER A 216 -12.29 -3.06 3.72
CA SER A 216 -11.82 -1.96 4.58
C SER A 216 -11.75 -0.61 3.84
N ASP A 217 -10.64 0.10 3.99
CA ASP A 217 -10.27 1.42 3.47
C ASP A 217 -9.83 1.39 1.99
N GLN A 218 -9.69 0.20 1.41
CA GLN A 218 -9.13 0.01 0.07
C GLN A 218 -9.92 0.72 -1.03
N ASP A 219 -11.25 0.83 -0.89
CA ASP A 219 -12.09 1.60 -1.82
C ASP A 219 -11.74 3.09 -1.82
N THR A 220 -11.43 3.65 -0.64
CA THR A 220 -10.98 5.04 -0.47
C THR A 220 -9.58 5.22 -1.04
N ASN A 221 -8.67 4.29 -0.77
CA ASN A 221 -7.31 4.31 -1.29
C ASN A 221 -7.29 4.22 -2.82
N ALA A 222 -8.14 3.36 -3.41
CA ALA A 222 -8.32 3.26 -4.86
C ALA A 222 -8.84 4.58 -5.46
N ARG A 223 -9.71 5.31 -4.75
CA ARG A 223 -10.14 6.65 -5.17
C ARG A 223 -8.98 7.65 -5.17
N LEU A 224 -8.11 7.61 -4.15
CA LEU A 224 -6.92 8.46 -4.10
C LEU A 224 -5.96 8.16 -5.24
N VAL A 225 -5.70 6.87 -5.54
CA VAL A 225 -4.91 6.43 -6.70
C VAL A 225 -5.41 7.06 -8.01
N VAL A 226 -6.73 7.05 -8.24
CA VAL A 226 -7.34 7.66 -9.43
C VAL A 226 -7.24 9.19 -9.38
N GLN A 227 -7.48 9.82 -8.23
CA GLN A 227 -7.42 11.27 -8.06
C GLN A 227 -6.00 11.82 -8.26
N TRP A 228 -5.00 11.08 -7.81
CA TRP A 228 -3.58 11.38 -8.06
C TRP A 228 -3.17 11.09 -9.51
N GLY A 229 -4.02 10.42 -10.30
CA GLY A 229 -3.74 10.07 -11.68
C GLY A 229 -2.65 9.02 -11.84
N ILE A 230 -2.36 8.22 -10.81
CA ILE A 230 -1.28 7.22 -10.83
C ILE A 230 -1.80 5.81 -11.20
N GLY A 231 -3.08 5.68 -11.51
CA GLY A 231 -3.68 4.40 -11.87
C GLY A 231 -5.15 4.50 -12.21
N VAL A 232 -5.75 3.35 -12.46
CA VAL A 232 -7.19 3.19 -12.70
C VAL A 232 -7.79 2.22 -11.69
N ARG A 233 -9.06 2.43 -11.36
CA ARG A 233 -9.85 1.45 -10.61
C ARG A 233 -10.52 0.51 -11.60
N ALA A 234 -10.23 -0.78 -11.48
CA ALA A 234 -10.84 -1.79 -12.32
C ALA A 234 -12.31 -1.99 -11.94
N ALA A 235 -13.15 -2.27 -12.93
CA ALA A 235 -14.51 -2.73 -12.67
C ALA A 235 -14.48 -4.15 -12.07
N THR A 236 -15.40 -4.42 -11.15
CA THR A 236 -15.57 -5.72 -10.51
C THR A 236 -17.04 -6.07 -10.43
N ASP A 237 -17.36 -7.35 -10.35
CA ASP A 237 -18.73 -7.79 -10.12
C ASP A 237 -19.20 -7.56 -8.67
N VAL A 238 -20.41 -8.04 -8.36
CA VAL A 238 -21.02 -7.94 -7.02
C VAL A 238 -20.23 -8.65 -5.93
N ASP A 239 -19.42 -9.65 -6.30
CA ASP A 239 -18.55 -10.42 -5.40
C ASP A 239 -17.14 -9.80 -5.31
N ARG A 240 -16.95 -8.60 -5.88
CA ARG A 240 -15.67 -7.90 -6.01
C ARG A 240 -14.62 -8.68 -6.81
N VAL A 241 -15.07 -9.53 -7.72
CA VAL A 241 -14.20 -10.25 -8.64
C VAL A 241 -13.91 -9.39 -9.86
N LEU A 242 -12.62 -9.16 -10.13
CA LEU A 242 -12.12 -8.60 -11.38
C LEU A 242 -12.11 -9.68 -12.46
N ASP A 243 -12.85 -9.45 -13.55
CA ASP A 243 -12.86 -10.33 -14.72
C ASP A 243 -11.60 -10.18 -15.59
N ALA A 244 -11.30 -11.23 -16.36
CA ALA A 244 -10.12 -11.32 -17.20
C ALA A 244 -10.05 -10.23 -18.28
N GLU A 245 -11.19 -9.91 -18.91
CA GLU A 245 -11.28 -8.92 -19.98
C GLU A 245 -10.99 -7.51 -19.48
N GLU A 246 -11.53 -7.14 -18.31
CA GLU A 246 -11.32 -5.87 -17.65
C GLU A 246 -9.87 -5.74 -17.17
N LEU A 247 -9.28 -6.80 -16.61
CA LEU A 247 -7.85 -6.79 -16.27
C LEU A 247 -7.00 -6.51 -17.52
N ALA A 248 -7.22 -7.24 -18.62
CA ALA A 248 -6.49 -7.04 -19.86
C ALA A 248 -6.68 -5.60 -20.41
N ARG A 249 -7.90 -5.06 -20.35
CA ARG A 249 -8.21 -3.68 -20.76
C ARG A 249 -7.47 -2.65 -19.93
N CYS A 250 -7.48 -2.79 -18.60
CA CYS A 250 -6.76 -1.90 -17.68
C CYS A 250 -5.25 -1.93 -17.91
N LEU A 251 -4.67 -3.13 -18.08
CA LEU A 251 -3.25 -3.29 -18.38
C LEU A 251 -2.88 -2.64 -19.71
N GLU A 252 -3.70 -2.79 -20.74
CA GLU A 252 -3.46 -2.15 -22.04
C GLU A 252 -3.60 -0.62 -21.99
N LEU A 253 -4.54 -0.10 -21.19
CA LEU A 253 -4.65 1.34 -20.96
C LEU A 253 -3.37 1.92 -20.32
N ILE A 254 -2.85 1.26 -19.27
CA ILE A 254 -1.70 1.77 -18.52
C ILE A 254 -0.37 1.53 -19.24
N MET A 255 -0.19 0.34 -19.81
CA MET A 255 1.10 -0.13 -20.34
C MET A 255 1.16 -0.13 -21.86
N GLY A 256 0.09 0.26 -22.55
CA GLY A 256 0.09 0.53 -23.98
C GLY A 256 0.72 1.88 -24.34
N ASP A 257 0.73 2.16 -25.63
CA ASP A 257 1.36 3.36 -26.23
C ASP A 257 0.41 4.57 -26.31
N ARG A 258 -0.78 4.47 -25.69
CA ARG A 258 -1.76 5.58 -25.67
C ARG A 258 -1.34 6.70 -24.73
N GLU A 259 -1.78 7.91 -25.05
CA GLU A 259 -1.51 9.13 -24.27
C GLU A 259 -2.01 9.01 -22.82
N GLU A 260 -3.16 8.39 -22.60
CA GLU A 260 -3.71 8.14 -21.26
C GLU A 260 -2.74 7.35 -20.36
N GLY A 261 -2.15 6.27 -20.88
CA GLY A 261 -1.15 5.49 -20.16
C GLY A 261 0.15 6.27 -19.92
N ALA A 262 0.56 7.10 -20.89
CA ALA A 262 1.71 7.99 -20.73
C ALA A 262 1.48 9.05 -19.64
N ALA A 263 0.29 9.63 -19.56
CA ALA A 263 -0.11 10.58 -18.53
C ALA A 263 -0.10 9.95 -17.14
N ILE A 264 -0.61 8.71 -17.01
CA ILE A 264 -0.57 7.97 -15.73
C ILE A 264 0.88 7.78 -15.27
N ARG A 265 1.77 7.29 -16.16
CA ARG A 265 3.19 7.08 -15.85
C ARG A 265 3.90 8.38 -15.46
N ALA A 266 3.59 9.49 -16.15
CA ALA A 266 4.13 10.80 -15.82
C ALA A 266 3.65 11.28 -14.43
N SER A 267 2.37 11.05 -14.09
CA SER A 267 1.86 11.37 -12.77
C SER A 267 2.51 10.53 -11.67
N SER A 268 2.67 9.22 -11.88
CA SER A 268 3.37 8.34 -10.92
C SER A 268 4.79 8.83 -10.66
N ALA A 269 5.53 9.24 -11.70
CA ALA A 269 6.87 9.82 -11.56
C ALA A 269 6.87 11.17 -10.81
N ALA A 270 5.88 12.04 -11.08
CA ALA A 270 5.75 13.33 -10.40
C ALA A 270 5.45 13.15 -8.89
N TRP A 271 4.56 12.22 -8.55
CA TRP A 271 4.25 11.89 -7.16
C TRP A 271 5.41 11.26 -6.41
N LYS A 272 6.19 10.38 -7.07
CA LYS A 272 7.46 9.88 -6.54
C LYS A 272 8.39 11.03 -6.17
N ALA A 273 8.60 11.98 -7.09
CA ALA A 273 9.47 13.13 -6.85
C ALA A 273 8.96 14.01 -5.69
N LYS A 274 7.64 14.20 -5.59
CA LYS A 274 7.03 14.94 -4.48
C LYS A 274 7.25 14.24 -3.14
N LEU A 275 7.10 12.92 -3.09
CA LEU A 275 7.33 12.13 -1.89
C LEU A 275 8.81 12.16 -1.48
N GLN A 276 9.73 12.09 -2.45
CA GLN A 276 11.17 12.24 -2.20
C GLN A 276 11.52 13.59 -1.56
N GLN A 277 10.83 14.67 -1.95
CA GLN A 277 11.01 15.99 -1.31
C GLN A 277 10.48 16.01 0.13
N ALA A 278 9.32 15.38 0.36
CA ALA A 278 8.71 15.30 1.70
C ALA A 278 9.59 14.54 2.72
N ILE A 279 10.33 13.52 2.27
CA ILE A 279 11.22 12.70 3.11
C ILE A 279 12.68 13.19 3.16
N ALA A 280 13.06 14.13 2.29
CA ALA A 280 14.43 14.66 2.25
C ALA A 280 14.78 15.39 3.56
N ALA A 281 16.07 15.68 3.76
CA ALA A 281 16.52 16.51 4.87
C ALA A 281 15.82 17.88 4.84
N GLY A 282 15.08 18.20 5.90
CA GLY A 282 14.26 19.42 5.99
C GLY A 282 12.87 19.31 5.36
N GLY A 283 12.48 18.14 4.85
CA GLY A 283 11.14 17.86 4.32
C GLY A 283 10.07 17.77 5.41
N SER A 284 8.80 17.82 4.97
CA SER A 284 7.61 17.87 5.82
C SER A 284 7.53 16.71 6.81
N SER A 285 7.76 15.47 6.36
CA SER A 285 7.70 14.27 7.19
C SER A 285 8.65 14.35 8.40
N GLY A 286 9.92 14.65 8.13
CA GLY A 286 10.93 14.77 9.18
C GLY A 286 10.71 15.99 10.09
N LEU A 287 10.18 17.09 9.57
CA LEU A 287 9.78 18.25 10.37
C LEU A 287 8.64 17.91 11.32
N ASN A 288 7.58 17.26 10.83
CA ASN A 288 6.43 16.87 11.64
C ASN A 288 6.82 15.89 12.75
N LEU A 289 7.71 14.93 12.46
CA LEU A 289 8.22 14.02 13.48
C LEU A 289 9.01 14.78 14.56
N ARG A 290 9.87 15.74 14.17
CA ARG A 290 10.58 16.60 15.15
C ARG A 290 9.60 17.41 15.98
N THR A 291 8.62 18.06 15.36
CA THR A 291 7.60 18.85 16.06
C THR A 291 6.83 18.01 17.07
N PHE A 292 6.52 16.75 16.74
CA PHE A 292 5.93 15.80 17.68
C PHE A 292 6.89 15.47 18.84
N LEU A 293 8.16 15.18 18.59
CA LEU A 293 9.14 14.85 19.63
C LEU A 293 9.44 16.03 20.57
N ASP A 294 9.48 17.25 20.04
CA ASP A 294 9.70 18.48 20.80
C ASP A 294 8.60 18.73 21.84
N GLN A 295 7.42 18.12 21.65
CA GLN A 295 6.35 18.18 22.64
C GLN A 295 6.70 17.48 23.95
N PHE A 296 7.59 16.49 23.91
CA PHE A 296 8.00 15.71 25.09
C PHE A 296 9.35 16.16 25.63
N ALA A 297 10.18 16.80 24.81
CA ALA A 297 11.47 17.33 25.22
C ALA A 297 11.36 18.54 26.17
N ASN A 298 10.22 19.26 26.14
CA ASN A 298 9.96 20.41 27.01
C ASN A 298 9.28 20.04 28.35
N ASP A 299 9.00 18.75 28.58
CA ASP A 299 8.38 18.24 29.82
C ASP A 299 9.40 17.53 30.76
N ALA A 300 10.71 17.65 30.48
CA ALA A 300 11.82 17.12 31.28
C ALA A 300 12.68 18.24 31.90
#